data_AF-A0A7W1I540-F1
#
_entry.id   AF-A0A7W1I540-F1
#
_cell.length_a   1.000
_cell.length_b   1.000
_cell.length_c   1.000
_cell.angle_alpha   90.00
_cell.angle_beta   90.00
_cell.angle_gamma   90.00
#
_symmetry.space_group_name_H-M   'P 1'
#
loop_
_entity.id
_entity.type
_entity.pdbx_description
1 polymer ?
#
loop_
_entity_poly.entity_id
_entity_poly.type
_entity_poly.pdbx_seq_one_letter_code
_entity_poly.pdbx_strand_id
1 'polypeptide(L)'
;MTDPLEALPPEFPDDLSDAIRAAIDASGRKLIALDDDPTGVQTVFDTAVLSRWDVGDLAAELLDPRPVCFVLTNSRSLSEADAVALTREIATNLLEASRQTSKPFVVASRSDSTLRGHFPAETDA
;
A
#
# COMPACT_ATOMS: atom_id res chain seq x y z
N MET A 1 24.12 -17.81 32.08
CA MET A 1 23.58 -17.56 30.73
C MET A 1 22.92 -16.20 30.82
N THR A 2 23.49 -15.17 30.20
CA THR A 2 22.95 -13.81 30.25
C THR A 2 21.61 -13.80 29.52
N ASP A 3 20.60 -13.13 30.08
CA ASP A 3 19.30 -13.01 29.43
C ASP A 3 19.49 -12.22 28.11
N PRO A 4 19.16 -12.80 26.95
CA PRO A 4 19.32 -12.12 25.65
C PRO A 4 18.51 -10.81 25.56
N LEU A 5 17.53 -10.59 26.43
CA LEU A 5 16.79 -9.33 26.51
C LEU A 5 17.63 -8.18 27.07
N GLU A 6 18.65 -8.44 27.90
CA GLU A 6 19.53 -7.41 28.45
C GLU A 6 20.48 -6.80 27.40
N ALA A 7 20.62 -7.43 26.23
CA ALA A 7 21.44 -6.94 25.12
C ALA A 7 20.65 -6.09 24.11
N LEU A 8 19.34 -5.94 24.30
CA LEU A 8 18.51 -5.12 23.42
C LEU A 8 18.84 -3.63 23.61
N PRO A 9 18.74 -2.81 22.54
CA PRO A 9 18.81 -1.37 22.70
C PRO A 9 17.73 -0.88 23.67
N PRO A 10 17.96 0.23 24.38
CA PRO A 10 16.95 0.81 25.24
C PRO A 10 15.70 1.15 24.42
N GLU A 11 14.53 1.03 25.05
CA GLU A 11 13.27 1.43 24.45
C GLU A 11 13.35 2.89 24.01
N PHE A 12 12.78 3.18 22.83
CA PHE A 12 12.77 4.54 22.32
C PHE A 12 11.88 5.40 23.23
N PRO A 13 12.41 6.49 23.83
CA PRO A 13 11.76 7.14 24.96
C PRO A 13 10.57 8.03 24.58
N ASP A 14 10.48 8.45 23.31
CA ASP A 14 9.49 9.42 22.85
C ASP A 14 8.37 8.76 22.05
N ASP A 15 7.13 9.18 22.32
CA ASP A 15 6.00 8.89 21.42
C ASP A 15 6.10 9.80 20.19
N LEU A 16 6.40 9.21 19.04
CA LEU A 16 6.56 9.91 17.76
C LEU A 16 5.25 9.99 16.95
N SER A 17 4.12 9.51 17.48
CA SER A 17 2.87 9.38 16.73
C SER A 17 2.43 10.68 16.07
N ASP A 18 2.49 11.80 16.79
CA ASP A 18 2.09 13.11 16.26
C ASP A 18 3.08 13.66 15.24
N ALA A 19 4.39 13.43 15.46
CA ALA A 19 5.42 13.81 14.50
C ALA A 19 5.28 13.02 13.19
N ILE A 20 4.94 11.72 13.27
CA ILE A 20 4.70 10.86 12.11
C ILE A 20 3.45 11.34 11.35
N ARG A 21 2.35 11.65 12.04
CA ARG A 21 1.13 12.19 11.42
C ARG A 21 1.41 13.51 10.70
N ALA A 22 2.11 14.44 11.36
CA ALA A 22 2.50 15.71 10.76
C ALA A 22 3.39 15.52 9.51
N ALA A 23 4.31 14.54 9.53
CA ALA A 23 5.16 14.23 8.39
C ALA A 23 4.36 13.61 7.22
N ILE A 24 3.39 12.74 7.50
CA ILE A 24 2.48 12.17 6.50
C ILE A 24 1.65 13.30 5.86
N ASP A 25 1.04 14.16 6.67
CA ASP A 25 0.23 15.28 6.19
C ASP A 25 1.07 16.26 5.35
N ALA A 26 2.27 16.60 5.82
CA ALA A 26 3.19 17.49 5.11
C ALA A 26 3.70 16.90 3.78
N SER A 27 3.72 15.57 3.63
CA SER A 27 4.09 14.94 2.37
C SER A 27 3.08 15.24 1.25
N GLY A 28 1.81 15.43 1.61
CA GLY A 28 0.69 15.60 0.68
C GLY A 28 0.43 14.38 -0.21
N ARG A 29 1.06 13.22 0.08
CA ARG A 29 0.96 12.00 -0.72
C ARG A 29 -0.05 11.03 -0.12
N LYS A 30 -0.86 10.41 -0.97
CA LYS A 30 -1.69 9.25 -0.57
C LYS A 30 -0.88 7.96 -0.71
N LEU A 31 -0.96 7.09 0.28
CA LEU A 31 -0.44 5.73 0.23
C LEU A 31 -1.46 4.79 -0.42
N ILE A 32 -1.07 4.14 -1.50
CA ILE A 32 -1.86 3.12 -2.17
C ILE A 32 -1.20 1.76 -1.91
N ALA A 33 -1.85 0.94 -1.10
CA ALA A 33 -1.39 -0.41 -0.81
C ALA A 33 -2.04 -1.41 -1.78
N LEU A 34 -1.23 -2.09 -2.60
CA LEU A 34 -1.70 -3.18 -3.45
C LEU A 34 -1.67 -4.48 -2.65
N ASP A 35 -2.84 -5.07 -2.41
CA ASP A 35 -3.01 -6.28 -1.60
C ASP A 35 -3.36 -7.47 -2.49
N ASP A 36 -2.51 -8.49 -2.49
CA ASP A 36 -2.61 -9.67 -3.36
C ASP A 36 -3.70 -10.66 -2.91
N ASP A 37 -4.28 -10.48 -1.72
CA ASP A 37 -5.18 -11.44 -1.08
C ASP A 37 -6.36 -10.79 -0.32
N PRO A 38 -7.60 -11.25 -0.57
CA PRO A 38 -8.79 -10.76 0.12
C PRO A 38 -8.79 -10.96 1.64
N THR A 39 -7.95 -11.84 2.19
CA THR A 39 -7.83 -11.99 3.64
C THR A 39 -6.98 -10.88 4.28
N GLY A 40 -6.01 -10.32 3.56
CA GLY A 40 -5.14 -9.25 4.05
C GLY A 40 -5.92 -8.01 4.46
N VAL A 41 -6.87 -7.60 3.62
CA VAL A 41 -7.72 -6.43 3.85
C VAL A 41 -8.70 -6.58 5.02
N GLN A 42 -8.95 -7.78 5.55
CA GLN A 42 -9.82 -7.96 6.73
C GLN A 42 -9.23 -7.36 8.02
N THR A 43 -7.94 -7.03 8.00
CA THR A 43 -7.20 -6.46 9.15
C THR A 43 -7.17 -4.93 9.16
N VAL A 44 -7.73 -4.28 8.15
CA VAL A 44 -7.71 -2.81 8.02
C VAL A 44 -8.97 -2.19 8.64
N PHE A 45 -8.85 -0.96 9.13
CA PHE A 45 -9.94 -0.23 9.76
C PHE A 45 -9.95 1.22 9.26
N ASP A 46 -11.16 1.76 9.04
CA ASP A 46 -11.40 3.16 8.66
C ASP A 46 -10.61 3.65 7.43
N THR A 47 -10.48 2.77 6.42
CA THR A 47 -9.80 3.05 5.15
C THR A 47 -10.58 2.43 4.00
N ALA A 48 -10.42 2.99 2.80
CA ALA A 48 -11.04 2.47 1.60
C ALA A 48 -10.35 1.16 1.16
N VAL A 49 -11.17 0.22 0.68
CA VAL A 49 -10.71 -0.98 -0.02
C VAL A 49 -11.39 -0.99 -1.39
N LEU A 50 -10.62 -0.71 -2.43
CA LEU A 50 -11.09 -0.71 -3.81
C LEU A 50 -10.93 -2.09 -4.41
N SER A 51 -11.99 -2.58 -5.06
CA SER A 51 -11.97 -3.80 -5.89
C SER A 51 -11.96 -3.48 -7.38
N ARG A 52 -11.74 -2.21 -7.74
CA ARG A 52 -11.70 -1.65 -9.09
C ARG A 52 -10.61 -0.60 -9.13
N TRP A 53 -10.02 -0.40 -10.30
CA TRP A 53 -8.87 0.47 -10.51
C TRP A 53 -8.98 1.22 -11.85
N ASP A 54 -10.20 1.52 -12.29
CA ASP A 54 -10.35 2.48 -13.37
C ASP A 54 -9.91 3.88 -12.91
N VAL A 55 -9.51 4.70 -13.87
CA VAL A 55 -8.96 6.03 -13.60
C VAL A 55 -9.94 6.91 -12.81
N GLY A 56 -11.25 6.75 -13.01
CA GLY A 56 -12.26 7.54 -12.32
C GLY A 56 -12.35 7.21 -10.82
N ASP A 57 -12.44 5.92 -10.51
CA ASP A 57 -12.45 5.42 -9.13
C ASP A 57 -11.15 5.80 -8.40
N LEU A 58 -10.00 5.64 -9.05
CA LEU A 58 -8.70 6.02 -8.49
C LEU A 58 -8.57 7.54 -8.28
N ALA A 59 -9.07 8.35 -9.21
CA ALA A 59 -9.05 9.81 -9.08
C ALA A 59 -9.94 10.28 -7.93
N ALA A 60 -11.13 9.70 -7.78
CA ALA A 60 -12.01 9.98 -6.66
C ALA A 60 -11.33 9.63 -5.33
N GLU A 61 -10.67 8.48 -5.25
CA GLU A 61 -9.95 8.07 -4.05
C GLU A 61 -8.73 8.95 -3.76
N LEU A 62 -7.95 9.37 -4.77
CA LEU A 62 -6.82 10.30 -4.57
C LEU A 62 -7.24 11.65 -3.97
N LEU A 63 -8.49 12.06 -4.16
CA LEU A 63 -9.06 13.28 -3.57
C LEU A 63 -9.60 13.07 -2.16
N ASP A 64 -9.85 11.84 -1.74
CA ASP A 64 -10.28 11.52 -0.38
C ASP A 64 -9.19 11.92 0.64
N PRO A 65 -9.53 12.57 1.76
CA PRO A 65 -8.55 13.09 2.71
C PRO A 65 -7.80 12.01 3.51
N ARG A 66 -8.29 10.77 3.54
CA ARG A 66 -7.60 9.69 4.28
C ARG A 66 -6.25 9.40 3.64
N PRO A 67 -5.18 9.24 4.43
CA PRO A 67 -3.82 9.14 3.90
C PRO A 67 -3.54 7.81 3.20
N VAL A 68 -4.41 6.80 3.37
CA VAL A 68 -4.21 5.45 2.85
C VAL A 68 -5.48 4.86 2.25
N CYS A 69 -5.29 4.11 1.16
CA CYS A 69 -6.29 3.26 0.53
C CYS A 69 -5.65 1.92 0.15
N PHE A 70 -6.44 0.85 0.18
CA PHE A 70 -6.07 -0.47 -0.30
C PHE A 70 -6.71 -0.74 -1.66
N VAL A 71 -5.95 -1.31 -2.59
CA VAL A 71 -6.47 -1.89 -3.84
C VAL A 71 -6.32 -3.40 -3.71
N LEU A 72 -7.46 -4.09 -3.64
CA LEU A 72 -7.50 -5.54 -3.60
C LEU A 72 -7.33 -6.08 -5.02
N THR A 73 -6.13 -6.55 -5.34
CA THR A 73 -5.82 -7.12 -6.67
C THR A 73 -6.28 -8.56 -6.76
N ASN A 74 -6.28 -9.29 -5.64
CA ASN A 74 -6.53 -10.73 -5.59
C ASN A 74 -5.63 -11.49 -6.60
N SER A 75 -4.40 -11.00 -6.79
CA SER A 75 -3.48 -11.46 -7.84
C SER A 75 -2.82 -12.81 -7.52
N ARG A 76 -2.89 -13.29 -6.27
CA ARG A 76 -2.23 -14.52 -5.85
C ARG A 76 -2.60 -15.77 -6.67
N SER A 77 -3.86 -15.85 -7.10
CA SER A 77 -4.34 -16.97 -7.92
C SER A 77 -4.05 -16.83 -9.42
N LEU A 78 -3.55 -15.69 -9.86
CA LEU A 78 -3.23 -15.43 -11.25
C LEU A 78 -1.92 -16.11 -11.65
N SER A 79 -1.64 -16.18 -12.95
CA SER A 79 -0.29 -16.46 -13.41
C SER A 79 0.63 -15.27 -13.12
N GLU A 80 1.94 -15.50 -13.03
CA GLU A 80 2.92 -14.43 -12.83
C GLU A 80 2.79 -13.33 -13.91
N ALA A 81 2.63 -13.74 -15.18
CA ALA A 81 2.47 -12.82 -16.29
C ALA A 81 1.21 -11.95 -16.16
N ASP A 82 0.10 -12.55 -15.71
CA ASP A 82 -1.16 -11.82 -15.49
C ASP A 82 -1.05 -10.87 -14.29
N ALA A 83 -0.38 -11.29 -13.21
CA ALA A 83 -0.13 -10.44 -12.04
C ALA A 83 0.74 -9.23 -12.40
N VAL A 84 1.81 -9.43 -13.18
CA VAL A 84 2.65 -8.34 -13.70
C VAL A 84 1.85 -7.39 -14.60
N ALA A 85 1.02 -7.94 -15.51
CA ALA A 85 0.18 -7.13 -16.37
C ALA A 85 -0.82 -6.28 -15.55
N LEU A 86 -1.44 -6.88 -14.54
CA LEU A 86 -2.35 -6.20 -13.63
C LEU A 86 -1.66 -5.09 -12.84
N THR A 87 -0.47 -5.33 -12.27
CA THR A 87 0.28 -4.29 -11.55
C THR A 87 0.61 -3.11 -12.47
N ARG A 88 1.02 -3.37 -13.71
CA ARG A 88 1.30 -2.31 -14.70
C ARG A 88 0.05 -1.53 -15.08
N GLU A 89 -1.09 -2.21 -15.22
CA GLU A 89 -2.38 -1.57 -15.47
C GLU A 89 -2.74 -0.61 -14.33
N ILE A 90 -2.67 -1.09 -13.08
CA ILE A 90 -2.96 -0.28 -11.89
C ILE A 90 -2.01 0.92 -11.80
N ALA A 91 -0.71 0.71 -12.00
CA ALA A 91 0.28 1.79 -11.97
C ALA A 91 0.02 2.84 -13.06
N THR A 92 -0.33 2.39 -14.27
CA THR A 92 -0.67 3.28 -15.40
C THR A 92 -1.91 4.12 -15.08
N ASN A 93 -2.96 3.49 -14.56
CA ASN A 93 -4.20 4.19 -14.21
C ASN A 93 -4.00 5.16 -13.04
N LEU A 94 -3.20 4.79 -12.04
CA LEU A 94 -2.82 5.67 -10.93
C LEU A 94 -2.05 6.92 -11.40
N LEU A 95 -1.09 6.75 -12.32
CA LEU A 95 -0.35 7.87 -12.90
C LEU A 95 -1.29 8.84 -13.63
N GLU A 96 -2.23 8.33 -14.40
CA GLU A 96 -3.22 9.16 -15.09
C GLU A 96 -4.18 9.85 -14.10
N ALA A 97 -4.69 9.13 -13.11
CA ALA A 97 -5.55 9.68 -12.05
C ALA A 97 -4.81 10.78 -11.25
N SER A 98 -3.53 10.56 -10.94
CA SER A 98 -2.67 11.54 -10.26
C SER A 98 -2.48 12.80 -11.11
N ARG A 99 -2.29 12.65 -12.43
CA ARG A 99 -2.21 13.79 -13.36
C ARG A 99 -3.51 14.59 -13.41
N GLN A 100 -4.66 13.92 -13.40
CA GLN A 100 -5.98 14.58 -13.43
C GLN A 100 -6.28 15.35 -12.14
N THR A 101 -5.88 14.80 -10.99
CA THR A 101 -6.18 15.36 -9.66
C THR A 101 -5.09 16.27 -9.13
N SER A 102 -3.90 16.26 -9.74
CA SER A 102 -2.67 16.87 -9.21
C SER A 102 -2.31 16.38 -7.81
N LYS A 103 -2.73 15.16 -7.44
CA LYS A 103 -2.45 14.55 -6.14
C LYS A 103 -1.31 13.54 -6.28
N PRO A 104 -0.17 13.72 -5.58
CA PRO A 104 0.90 12.74 -5.58
C PRO A 104 0.52 11.53 -4.73
N PHE A 105 1.12 10.38 -5.04
CA PHE A 105 0.91 9.15 -4.29
C PHE A 105 2.21 8.37 -4.13
N VAL A 106 2.18 7.37 -3.26
CA VAL A 106 3.21 6.34 -3.11
C VAL A 106 2.54 4.97 -3.15
N VAL A 107 3.21 3.98 -3.73
CA VAL A 107 2.71 2.60 -3.79
C VAL A 107 3.47 1.75 -2.80
N ALA A 108 2.75 0.92 -2.04
CA ALA A 108 3.33 -0.18 -1.27
C ALA A 108 2.76 -1.50 -1.78
N SER A 109 3.62 -2.47 -2.05
CA SER A 109 3.20 -3.86 -2.24
C SER A 109 2.98 -4.47 -0.85
N ARG A 110 1.75 -4.91 -0.59
CA ARG A 110 1.39 -5.68 0.59
C ARG A 110 1.24 -7.14 0.16
N SER A 111 2.32 -7.89 0.31
CA SER A 111 2.39 -9.31 -0.02
C SER A 111 2.31 -10.19 1.24
N ASP A 112 2.29 -11.49 1.04
CA ASP A 112 2.26 -12.50 2.09
C ASP A 112 3.61 -12.62 2.84
N SER A 113 3.57 -12.77 4.16
CA SER A 113 4.77 -12.90 5.00
C SER A 113 5.56 -14.18 4.75
N THR A 114 4.94 -15.19 4.13
CA THR A 114 5.61 -16.44 3.72
C THR A 114 5.99 -16.44 2.23
N LEU A 115 5.97 -15.27 1.59
CA LEU A 115 6.37 -15.04 0.19
C LEU A 115 5.53 -15.82 -0.83
N ARG A 116 4.28 -16.14 -0.49
CA ARG A 116 3.31 -16.67 -1.46
C ARG A 116 2.86 -15.54 -2.39
N GLY A 117 2.60 -15.87 -3.65
CA GLY A 117 2.28 -14.90 -4.70
C GLY A 117 3.42 -14.80 -5.70
N HIS A 118 3.57 -13.64 -6.35
CA HIS A 118 4.51 -13.44 -7.45
C HIS A 118 5.59 -12.42 -7.08
N PHE A 119 6.04 -12.43 -5.83
CA PHE A 119 7.20 -11.65 -5.42
C PHE A 119 8.50 -12.30 -5.97
N PRO A 120 9.42 -11.54 -6.60
CA PRO A 120 9.44 -10.08 -6.74
C PRO A 120 8.85 -9.53 -8.05
N ALA A 121 8.33 -10.38 -8.94
CA ALA A 121 7.83 -9.97 -10.25
C ALA A 121 6.78 -8.84 -10.17
N GLU A 122 5.88 -8.88 -9.19
CA GLU A 122 4.91 -7.79 -8.95
C GLU A 122 5.56 -6.47 -8.53
N THR A 123 6.67 -6.51 -7.78
CA THR A 123 7.38 -5.29 -7.34
C THR A 123 8.33 -4.72 -8.40
N ASP A 124 8.79 -5.55 -9.34
CA ASP A 124 9.67 -5.17 -10.44
C ASP A 124 8.90 -4.68 -11.69
N ALA A 125 7.58 -4.86 -11.71
CA ALA A 125 6.69 -4.63 -12.86
C ALA A 125 6.59 -3.17 -13.31
#